data_AF-A0A7Y3MRG8-F1
#
_entry.id   AF-A0A7Y3MRG8-F1
#
_cell.length_a   1.000
_cell.length_b   1.000
_cell.length_c   1.000
_cell.angle_alpha   90.00
_cell.angle_beta   90.00
_cell.angle_gamma   90.00
#
_symmetry.space_group_name_H-M   'P 1'
#
loop_
_entity.id
_entity.type
_entity.pdbx_description
1 polymer ?
#
loop_
_entity_poly.entity_id
_entity_poly.type
_entity_poly.pdbx_seq_one_letter_code
_entity_poly.pdbx_strand_id
1 'polypeptide(L)'
;MKIILFLLLPCAVWGQGAMNYDVSNSYPFGRLNPDAPKETADFAPMIGTCDCISTTRKADQTWGEPQKMTWTFKYIMNGMGVQDETLKDDGSHSGSIRQFVADSSRWYVHWYSNTSPSTTLPSWEGNKRGDSIVLYREQKAPNGMDGFYRLTFKDITNEGYNWVGEWVDTTEKFVFPTWTIECKKRMRSRSKARILENAVNFSKAYMKKDSDAIANFYTEDAKIFPNNAPIISGREDIKKRWSFLEGTRDLYHKITPLEVLIIENYAYDYGLYEGSITSKEGKVSQFKGKYVIVWRWEDEDWKIYLDIWNRIK
;
A
#
# COMPACT_ATOMS: atom_id res chain seq x y z
N MET A 1 -63.46 1.41 -29.81
CA MET A 1 -62.14 0.77 -29.92
C MET A 1 -61.28 1.32 -28.78
N LYS A 2 -61.07 0.55 -27.71
CA LYS A 2 -60.38 0.98 -26.50
C LYS A 2 -58.87 0.93 -26.73
N ILE A 3 -58.19 2.08 -26.66
CA ILE A 3 -56.72 2.14 -26.62
C ILE A 3 -56.33 2.22 -25.15
N ILE A 4 -55.90 1.09 -24.59
CA ILE A 4 -55.32 1.01 -23.25
C ILE A 4 -53.84 1.37 -23.40
N LEU A 5 -53.47 2.56 -22.92
CA LEU A 5 -52.08 3.01 -22.88
C LEU A 5 -51.38 2.32 -21.69
N PHE A 6 -50.59 1.30 -21.98
CA PHE A 6 -49.71 0.67 -20.99
C PHE A 6 -48.55 1.64 -20.67
N LEU A 7 -48.64 2.31 -19.52
CA LEU A 7 -47.53 3.05 -18.93
C LEU A 7 -46.53 2.02 -18.36
N LEU A 8 -45.47 1.74 -19.11
CA LEU A 8 -44.30 1.04 -18.59
C LEU A 8 -43.56 1.98 -17.64
N LEU A 9 -43.84 1.86 -16.33
CA LEU A 9 -42.95 2.39 -15.30
C LEU A 9 -41.60 1.65 -15.42
N PRO A 10 -40.47 2.35 -15.59
CA PRO A 10 -39.18 1.72 -15.40
C PRO A 10 -39.07 1.37 -13.92
N CYS A 11 -39.09 0.08 -13.61
CA CYS A 11 -38.52 -0.40 -12.35
C CYS A 11 -37.08 0.11 -12.31
N ALA A 12 -36.83 1.12 -11.49
CA ALA A 12 -35.48 1.41 -11.06
C ALA A 12 -34.95 0.11 -10.45
N VAL A 13 -33.99 -0.52 -11.11
CA VAL A 13 -33.19 -1.57 -10.50
C VAL A 13 -32.42 -0.83 -9.41
N TRP A 14 -32.82 -0.98 -8.15
CA TRP A 14 -32.04 -0.52 -7.02
C TRP A 14 -30.72 -1.27 -7.12
N GLY A 15 -29.70 -0.58 -7.62
CA GLY A 15 -28.40 -1.17 -7.90
C GLY A 15 -27.89 -1.89 -6.67
N GLN A 16 -27.36 -3.10 -6.87
CA GLN A 16 -26.45 -3.72 -5.92
C GLN A 16 -25.47 -2.63 -5.47
N GLY A 17 -25.46 -2.30 -4.17
CA GLY A 17 -24.63 -1.21 -3.65
C GLY A 17 -23.22 -1.34 -4.20
N ALA A 18 -22.74 -0.30 -4.89
CA ALA A 18 -21.47 -0.36 -5.58
C ALA A 18 -20.37 -0.72 -4.56
N MET A 19 -19.71 -1.87 -4.77
CA MET A 19 -18.62 -2.40 -3.94
C MET A 19 -17.33 -1.60 -4.19
N ASN A 20 -17.41 -0.30 -3.98
CA ASN A 20 -16.39 0.67 -4.36
C ASN A 20 -15.10 0.52 -3.54
N TYR A 21 -15.16 -0.11 -2.38
CA TYR A 21 -14.05 -0.18 -1.43
C TYR A 21 -13.50 -1.60 -1.25
N ASP A 22 -14.08 -2.59 -1.92
CA ASP A 22 -13.56 -3.95 -1.89
C ASP A 22 -12.29 -4.13 -2.73
N VAL A 23 -11.69 -5.31 -2.56
CA VAL A 23 -10.53 -5.76 -3.34
C VAL A 23 -10.88 -5.75 -4.82
N SER A 24 -10.01 -5.14 -5.61
CA SER A 24 -10.11 -5.07 -7.07
C SER A 24 -8.72 -5.00 -7.69
N ASN A 25 -8.63 -5.12 -9.01
CA ASN A 25 -7.35 -4.99 -9.71
C ASN A 25 -6.64 -3.65 -9.43
N SER A 26 -7.41 -2.56 -9.27
CA SER A 26 -6.88 -1.24 -8.94
C SER A 26 -6.57 -1.06 -7.45
N TYR A 27 -7.23 -1.84 -6.58
CA TYR A 27 -7.07 -1.79 -5.13
C TYR A 27 -6.91 -3.22 -4.58
N PRO A 28 -5.72 -3.83 -4.71
CA PRO A 28 -5.51 -5.25 -4.39
C PRO A 28 -5.69 -5.60 -2.91
N PHE A 29 -5.75 -4.60 -2.02
CA PHE A 29 -6.00 -4.77 -0.59
C PHE A 29 -7.29 -4.05 -0.13
N GLY A 30 -8.17 -3.68 -1.07
CA GLY A 30 -9.35 -2.86 -0.79
C GLY A 30 -8.99 -1.45 -0.31
N ARG A 31 -10.01 -0.73 0.16
CA ARG A 31 -9.91 0.63 0.69
C ARG A 31 -10.75 0.76 1.95
N LEU A 32 -10.35 1.68 2.83
CA LEU A 32 -11.20 2.08 3.95
C LEU A 32 -12.45 2.77 3.40
N ASN A 33 -13.62 2.34 3.89
CA ASN A 33 -14.87 3.01 3.58
C ASN A 33 -15.00 4.29 4.42
N PRO A 34 -15.29 5.46 3.82
CA PRO A 34 -15.52 6.71 4.55
C PRO A 34 -16.64 6.62 5.59
N ASP A 35 -17.62 5.73 5.37
CA ASP A 35 -18.76 5.51 6.26
C ASP A 35 -18.51 4.41 7.31
N ALA A 36 -17.33 3.78 7.30
CA ALA A 36 -16.96 2.80 8.32
C ALA A 36 -16.78 3.46 9.71
N PRO A 37 -16.93 2.70 10.80
CA PRO A 37 -16.44 3.13 12.10
C PRO A 37 -14.99 3.61 11.99
N LYS A 38 -14.67 4.71 12.68
CA LYS A 38 -13.36 5.38 12.56
C LYS A 38 -12.22 4.43 12.95
N GLU A 39 -12.49 3.56 13.89
CA GLU A 39 -11.60 2.54 14.42
C GLU A 39 -11.19 1.54 13.33
N THR A 40 -11.97 1.34 12.26
CA THR A 40 -11.55 0.51 11.11
C THR A 40 -10.24 1.01 10.48
N ALA A 41 -9.86 2.27 10.71
CA ALA A 41 -8.56 2.82 10.33
C ALA A 41 -7.38 2.38 11.22
N ASP A 42 -7.60 1.75 12.38
CA ASP A 42 -6.56 1.29 13.30
C ASP A 42 -5.55 0.36 12.63
N PHE A 43 -6.02 -0.46 11.68
CA PHE A 43 -5.19 -1.40 10.92
C PHE A 43 -4.59 -0.81 9.65
N ALA A 44 -4.90 0.45 9.29
CA ALA A 44 -4.49 1.07 8.03
C ALA A 44 -2.97 0.97 7.72
N PRO A 45 -2.06 1.19 8.69
CA PRO A 45 -0.62 1.05 8.45
C PRO A 45 -0.21 -0.38 8.06
N MET A 46 -0.96 -1.39 8.49
CA MET A 46 -0.66 -2.81 8.26
C MET A 46 -1.22 -3.31 6.92
N ILE A 47 -2.22 -2.64 6.33
CA ILE A 47 -2.82 -3.02 5.03
C ILE A 47 -1.74 -3.15 3.95
N GLY A 48 -1.71 -4.30 3.28
CA GLY A 48 -0.66 -4.71 2.37
C GLY A 48 -0.03 -6.04 2.76
N THR A 49 1.12 -6.35 2.17
CA THR A 49 1.87 -7.59 2.44
C THR A 49 3.16 -7.28 3.16
N CYS A 50 3.48 -8.07 4.17
CA CYS A 50 4.72 -8.01 4.95
C CYS A 50 5.48 -9.34 4.85
N ASP A 51 6.80 -9.22 4.85
CA ASP A 51 7.72 -10.32 5.09
C ASP A 51 8.04 -10.36 6.58
N CYS A 52 7.72 -11.47 7.24
CA CYS A 52 7.79 -11.58 8.69
C CYS A 52 8.59 -12.79 9.15
N ILE A 53 9.10 -12.68 10.38
CA ILE A 53 9.78 -13.75 11.11
C ILE A 53 8.94 -14.10 12.32
N SER A 54 8.48 -15.36 12.39
CA SER A 54 7.65 -15.90 13.48
C SER A 54 8.44 -16.85 14.35
N THR A 55 8.42 -16.64 15.66
CA THR A 55 9.14 -17.48 16.63
C THR A 55 8.20 -17.88 17.77
N THR A 56 8.01 -19.18 17.98
CA THR A 56 7.14 -19.71 19.05
C THR A 56 7.99 -20.38 20.14
N ARG A 57 7.57 -20.31 21.40
CA ARG A 57 8.21 -21.06 22.49
C ARG A 57 7.92 -22.55 22.41
N LYS A 58 8.92 -23.34 22.74
CA LYS A 58 8.85 -24.80 22.93
C LYS A 58 8.25 -25.13 24.31
N ALA A 59 7.90 -26.41 24.49
CA ALA A 59 7.39 -26.92 25.77
C ALA A 59 8.41 -26.76 26.93
N ASP A 60 9.71 -26.77 26.63
CA ASP A 60 10.79 -26.50 27.58
C ASP A 60 10.99 -25.01 27.90
N GLN A 61 10.10 -24.15 27.40
CA GLN A 61 10.09 -22.69 27.55
C GLN A 61 11.20 -21.95 26.81
N THR A 62 12.09 -22.64 26.08
CA THR A 62 13.05 -22.00 25.18
C THR A 62 12.35 -21.53 23.89
N TRP A 63 12.96 -20.57 23.18
CA TRP A 63 12.45 -20.16 21.88
C TRP A 63 12.77 -21.22 20.81
N GLY A 64 11.81 -21.45 19.91
CA GLY A 64 12.01 -22.28 18.73
C GLY A 64 12.85 -21.58 17.66
N GLU A 65 13.12 -22.30 16.58
CA GLU A 65 13.78 -21.72 15.42
C GLU A 65 12.84 -20.70 14.73
N PRO A 66 13.35 -19.53 14.34
CA PRO A 66 12.54 -18.55 13.61
C PRO A 66 12.08 -19.10 12.26
N GLN A 67 10.80 -18.90 11.96
CA GLN A 67 10.19 -19.30 10.69
C GLN A 67 9.86 -18.07 9.85
N LYS A 68 10.21 -18.08 8.57
CA LYS A 68 9.75 -17.04 7.66
C LYS A 68 8.28 -17.25 7.34
N MET A 69 7.58 -16.14 7.17
CA MET A 69 6.18 -16.13 6.77
C MET A 69 5.84 -14.85 6.03
N THR A 70 4.85 -14.94 5.14
CA THR A 70 4.18 -13.79 4.57
C THR A 70 2.93 -13.49 5.40
N TRP A 71 2.68 -12.22 5.72
CA TRP A 71 1.43 -11.77 6.36
C TRP A 71 0.79 -10.67 5.53
N THR A 72 -0.45 -10.88 5.09
CA THR A 72 -1.19 -9.92 4.27
C THR A 72 -2.43 -9.43 4.98
N PHE A 73 -2.61 -8.11 5.04
CA PHE A 73 -3.81 -7.44 5.55
C PHE A 73 -4.57 -6.76 4.40
N LYS A 74 -5.90 -6.87 4.40
CA LYS A 74 -6.77 -6.20 3.42
C LYS A 74 -8.08 -5.75 4.05
N TYR A 75 -8.67 -4.72 3.45
CA TYR A 75 -10.05 -4.34 3.72
C TYR A 75 -11.01 -5.31 3.01
N ILE A 76 -12.08 -5.67 3.70
CA ILE A 76 -13.15 -6.54 3.22
C ILE A 76 -14.51 -5.91 3.58
N MET A 77 -15.61 -6.54 3.13
CA MET A 77 -16.97 -6.09 3.43
C MET A 77 -17.17 -4.64 2.97
N ASN A 78 -16.74 -4.34 1.75
CA ASN A 78 -16.76 -3.00 1.17
C ASN A 78 -16.10 -1.94 2.08
N GLY A 79 -14.94 -2.26 2.64
CA GLY A 79 -14.14 -1.35 3.46
C GLY A 79 -14.61 -1.18 4.91
N MET A 80 -15.57 -2.00 5.36
CA MET A 80 -16.11 -1.96 6.73
C MET A 80 -15.38 -2.89 7.70
N GLY A 81 -14.69 -3.92 7.19
CA GLY A 81 -13.96 -4.90 7.98
C GLY A 81 -12.52 -5.09 7.51
N VAL A 82 -11.73 -5.80 8.30
CA VAL A 82 -10.33 -6.11 7.98
C VAL A 82 -10.16 -7.63 8.00
N GLN A 83 -9.46 -8.17 7.01
CA GLN A 83 -9.01 -9.55 6.99
C GLN A 83 -7.49 -9.58 6.97
N ASP A 84 -6.90 -10.54 7.68
CA ASP A 84 -5.49 -10.86 7.56
C ASP A 84 -5.27 -12.35 7.31
N GLU A 85 -4.22 -12.67 6.56
CA GLU A 85 -3.88 -14.02 6.15
C GLU A 85 -2.36 -14.22 6.24
N THR A 86 -1.94 -15.36 6.79
CA THR A 86 -0.55 -15.75 6.95
C THR A 86 -0.23 -16.97 6.10
N LEU A 87 0.95 -17.03 5.51
CA LEU A 87 1.51 -18.21 4.87
C LEU A 87 2.95 -18.41 5.37
N LYS A 88 3.22 -19.53 6.04
CA LYS A 88 4.57 -19.89 6.49
C LYS A 88 5.27 -20.78 5.47
N ASP A 89 6.61 -20.87 5.55
CA ASP A 89 7.42 -21.71 4.65
C ASP A 89 7.06 -23.20 4.68
N ASP A 90 6.49 -23.69 5.79
CA ASP A 90 6.01 -25.07 5.92
C ASP A 90 4.64 -25.32 5.24
N GLY A 91 4.06 -24.31 4.60
CA GLY A 91 2.75 -24.36 3.95
C GLY A 91 1.58 -24.22 4.91
N SER A 92 1.82 -23.98 6.21
CA SER A 92 0.74 -23.65 7.14
C SER A 92 0.14 -22.27 6.83
N HIS A 93 -1.18 -22.24 6.81
CA HIS A 93 -1.98 -21.06 6.53
C HIS A 93 -2.91 -20.77 7.70
N SER A 94 -2.98 -19.50 8.08
CA SER A 94 -3.95 -19.02 9.04
C SER A 94 -4.49 -17.67 8.62
N GLY A 95 -5.59 -17.24 9.22
CA GLY A 95 -6.12 -15.92 8.96
C GLY A 95 -7.10 -15.49 10.03
N SER A 96 -7.45 -14.22 9.98
CA SER A 96 -8.43 -13.64 10.89
C SER A 96 -9.39 -12.72 10.15
N ILE A 97 -10.66 -12.71 10.58
CA ILE A 97 -11.65 -11.70 10.17
C ILE A 97 -11.90 -10.78 11.37
N ARG A 98 -11.78 -9.47 11.15
CA ARG A 98 -11.87 -8.42 12.15
C ARG A 98 -13.05 -7.51 11.84
N GLN A 99 -13.94 -7.36 12.81
CA GLN A 99 -15.10 -6.47 12.74
C GLN A 99 -15.11 -5.57 13.95
N PHE A 100 -15.30 -4.27 13.74
CA PHE A 100 -15.48 -3.33 14.84
C PHE A 100 -16.97 -3.20 15.15
N VAL A 101 -17.34 -3.39 16.41
CA VAL A 101 -18.72 -3.24 16.88
C VAL A 101 -18.82 -1.92 17.64
N ALA A 102 -19.53 -0.95 17.08
CA ALA A 102 -19.62 0.40 17.62
C ALA A 102 -20.27 0.43 19.02
N ASP A 103 -21.35 -0.32 19.21
CA ASP A 103 -22.12 -0.35 20.46
C ASP A 103 -21.28 -0.81 21.67
N SER A 104 -20.42 -1.81 21.47
CA SER A 104 -19.51 -2.32 22.50
C SER A 104 -18.11 -1.72 22.41
N SER A 105 -17.91 -0.79 21.47
CA SER A 105 -16.68 -0.08 21.15
C SER A 105 -15.45 -1.00 21.22
N ARG A 106 -15.53 -2.14 20.52
CA ARG A 106 -14.45 -3.13 20.50
C ARG A 106 -14.35 -3.86 19.16
N TRP A 107 -13.12 -4.25 18.86
CA TRP A 107 -12.81 -5.21 17.81
C TRP A 107 -13.22 -6.61 18.23
N TYR A 108 -13.79 -7.37 17.30
CA TYR A 108 -13.96 -8.82 17.36
C TYR A 108 -13.12 -9.47 16.26
N VAL A 109 -12.24 -10.39 16.65
CA VAL A 109 -11.26 -11.02 15.76
C VAL A 109 -11.45 -12.53 15.81
N HIS A 110 -11.93 -13.10 14.71
CA HIS A 110 -12.18 -14.54 14.58
C HIS A 110 -11.05 -15.18 13.79
N TRP A 111 -10.34 -16.12 14.41
CA TRP A 111 -9.18 -16.76 13.80
C TRP A 111 -9.51 -18.14 13.22
N TYR A 112 -8.86 -18.50 12.12
CA TYR A 112 -8.98 -19.80 11.45
C TYR A 112 -7.62 -20.27 10.90
N SER A 113 -7.47 -21.58 10.68
CA SER A 113 -6.25 -22.19 10.12
C SER A 113 -6.55 -23.46 9.32
N ASN A 114 -5.71 -23.75 8.32
CA ASN A 114 -5.75 -25.02 7.59
C ASN A 114 -5.20 -26.21 8.40
N THR A 115 -4.32 -25.97 9.38
CA THR A 115 -3.73 -27.01 10.23
C THR A 115 -4.54 -27.31 11.49
N SER A 116 -5.55 -26.49 11.79
CA SER A 116 -6.40 -26.65 12.98
C SER A 116 -7.82 -26.17 12.69
N PRO A 117 -8.55 -26.86 11.80
CA PRO A 117 -9.94 -26.53 11.52
C PRO A 117 -10.79 -26.70 12.79
N SER A 118 -11.68 -25.75 13.03
CA SER A 118 -12.59 -25.76 14.20
C SER A 118 -14.03 -25.51 13.75
N THR A 119 -14.98 -26.15 14.42
CA THR A 119 -16.41 -25.89 14.24
C THR A 119 -16.86 -24.56 14.86
N THR A 120 -16.06 -24.01 15.78
CA THR A 120 -16.26 -22.69 16.39
C THR A 120 -14.96 -21.92 16.32
N LEU A 121 -14.97 -20.76 15.66
CA LEU A 121 -13.76 -19.96 15.51
C LEU A 121 -13.40 -19.31 16.85
N PRO A 122 -12.17 -19.48 17.34
CA PRO A 122 -11.74 -18.75 18.52
C PRO A 122 -11.76 -17.25 18.25
N SER A 123 -12.25 -16.51 19.23
CA SER A 123 -12.51 -15.08 19.08
C SER A 123 -11.75 -14.29 20.13
N TRP A 124 -11.12 -13.20 19.70
CA TRP A 124 -10.52 -12.21 20.59
C TRP A 124 -11.28 -10.91 20.51
N GLU A 125 -11.30 -10.18 21.62
CA GLU A 125 -11.89 -8.86 21.70
C GLU A 125 -10.93 -7.82 22.28
N GLY A 126 -11.03 -6.57 21.81
CA GLY A 126 -10.19 -5.51 22.37
C GLY A 126 -10.17 -4.25 21.54
N ASN A 127 -9.15 -3.43 21.76
CA ASN A 127 -9.10 -2.06 21.25
C ASN A 127 -7.66 -1.58 21.08
N LYS A 128 -7.52 -0.45 20.41
CA LYS A 128 -6.30 0.33 20.45
C LYS A 128 -6.07 0.89 21.87
N ARG A 129 -4.85 0.75 22.39
CA ARG A 129 -4.38 1.29 23.67
C ARG A 129 -3.07 2.05 23.41
N GLY A 130 -3.12 3.38 23.37
CA GLY A 130 -2.00 4.20 22.92
C GLY A 130 -1.63 3.89 21.47
N ASP A 131 -0.38 3.54 21.22
CA ASP A 131 0.13 3.19 19.88
C ASP A 131 0.03 1.68 19.55
N SER A 132 -0.56 0.88 20.45
CA SER A 132 -0.68 -0.57 20.29
C SER A 132 -2.13 -1.00 20.12
N ILE A 133 -2.36 -2.13 19.45
CA ILE A 133 -3.68 -2.79 19.41
C ILE A 133 -3.60 -4.03 20.30
N VAL A 134 -4.49 -4.10 21.30
CA VAL A 134 -4.45 -5.14 22.32
C VAL A 134 -5.78 -5.89 22.36
N LEU A 135 -5.71 -7.21 22.20
CA LEU A 135 -6.86 -8.09 22.06
C LEU A 135 -6.75 -9.23 23.08
N TYR A 136 -7.87 -9.63 23.67
CA TYR A 136 -7.96 -10.62 24.74
C TYR A 136 -8.92 -11.73 24.35
N ARG A 137 -8.58 -12.95 24.78
CA ARG A 137 -9.48 -14.09 24.81
C ARG A 137 -9.27 -14.78 26.15
N GLU A 138 -10.34 -15.11 26.85
CA GLU A 138 -10.25 -15.89 28.09
C GLU A 138 -9.53 -17.21 27.83
N GLN A 139 -8.55 -17.52 28.68
CA GLN A 139 -7.79 -18.76 28.60
C GLN A 139 -7.19 -19.07 29.97
N LYS A 140 -7.59 -20.19 30.57
CA LYS A 140 -6.95 -20.69 31.78
C LYS A 140 -5.52 -21.16 31.49
N ALA A 141 -4.62 -20.94 32.44
CA ALA A 141 -3.29 -21.55 32.43
C ALA A 141 -3.37 -23.08 32.62
N PRO A 142 -2.30 -23.84 32.30
CA PRO A 142 -2.28 -25.30 32.50
C PRO A 142 -2.56 -25.76 33.94
N ASN A 143 -2.27 -24.91 34.93
CA ASN A 143 -2.56 -25.15 36.35
C ASN A 143 -3.99 -24.76 36.77
N GLY A 144 -4.84 -24.35 35.83
CA GLY A 144 -6.23 -23.95 36.07
C GLY A 144 -6.43 -22.49 36.49
N MET A 145 -5.37 -21.70 36.64
CA MET A 145 -5.46 -20.28 36.96
C MET A 145 -6.17 -19.51 35.85
N ASP A 146 -7.12 -18.65 36.23
CA ASP A 146 -7.81 -17.79 35.27
C ASP A 146 -6.87 -16.72 34.70
N GLY A 147 -7.08 -16.40 33.43
CA GLY A 147 -6.28 -15.41 32.72
C GLY A 147 -6.72 -15.27 31.28
N PHE A 148 -5.88 -14.63 30.49
CA PHE A 148 -6.16 -14.31 29.09
C PHE A 148 -5.01 -14.73 28.21
N TYR A 149 -5.34 -15.10 26.98
CA TYR A 149 -4.38 -15.07 25.88
C TYR A 149 -4.49 -13.71 25.19
N ARG A 150 -3.51 -12.86 25.44
CA ARG A 150 -3.41 -11.50 24.92
C ARG A 150 -2.62 -11.50 23.62
N LEU A 151 -3.13 -10.76 22.64
CA LEU A 151 -2.44 -10.45 21.40
C LEU A 151 -2.14 -8.96 21.37
N THR A 152 -0.90 -8.59 21.10
CA THR A 152 -0.46 -7.19 21.08
C THR A 152 0.23 -6.89 19.75
N PHE A 153 -0.34 -6.00 18.95
CA PHE A 153 0.37 -5.34 17.85
C PHE A 153 1.02 -4.06 18.40
N LYS A 154 2.31 -3.85 18.12
CA LYS A 154 3.10 -2.71 18.59
C LYS A 154 4.10 -2.27 17.52
N ASP A 155 4.73 -1.12 17.76
CA ASP A 155 5.71 -0.52 16.83
C ASP A 155 5.13 -0.37 15.41
N ILE A 156 3.83 -0.04 15.34
CA ILE A 156 3.06 -0.05 14.10
C ILE A 156 3.42 1.20 13.28
N THR A 157 4.03 0.99 12.12
CA THR A 157 4.42 2.05 11.19
C THR A 157 4.07 1.68 9.75
N ASN A 158 4.32 2.58 8.80
CA ASN A 158 4.21 2.25 7.38
C ASN A 158 5.34 1.33 6.88
N GLU A 159 6.37 1.08 7.69
CA GLU A 159 7.52 0.23 7.35
C GLU A 159 7.37 -1.20 7.90
N GLY A 160 6.46 -1.43 8.85
CA GLY A 160 6.32 -2.71 9.53
C GLY A 160 5.61 -2.60 10.87
N TYR A 161 5.59 -3.71 11.60
CA TYR A 161 5.01 -3.82 12.94
C TYR A 161 5.53 -5.07 13.63
N ASN A 162 5.41 -5.09 14.96
CA ASN A 162 5.70 -6.26 15.78
C ASN A 162 4.40 -6.80 16.38
N TRP A 163 4.35 -8.10 16.59
CA TRP A 163 3.22 -8.79 17.20
C TRP A 163 3.70 -9.76 18.27
N VAL A 164 2.96 -9.84 19.38
CA VAL A 164 3.24 -10.77 20.48
C VAL A 164 1.95 -11.46 20.91
N GLY A 165 2.01 -12.78 21.03
CA GLY A 165 0.99 -13.64 21.64
C GLY A 165 1.48 -14.14 22.99
N GLU A 166 0.75 -13.83 24.05
CA GLU A 166 1.20 -14.02 25.43
C GLU A 166 0.04 -14.45 26.34
N TRP A 167 0.34 -15.28 27.33
CA TRP A 167 -0.59 -15.53 28.42
C TRP A 167 -0.37 -14.47 29.50
N VAL A 168 -1.45 -13.91 30.02
CA VAL A 168 -1.42 -12.96 31.14
C VAL A 168 -2.41 -13.37 32.21
N ASP A 169 -2.07 -13.10 33.47
CA ASP A 169 -3.02 -13.24 34.57
C ASP A 169 -4.11 -12.16 34.49
N THR A 170 -5.18 -12.30 35.28
CA THR A 170 -6.30 -11.34 35.27
C THR A 170 -5.91 -9.92 35.71
N THR A 171 -4.76 -9.75 36.36
CA THR A 171 -4.23 -8.42 36.75
C THR A 171 -3.24 -7.84 35.75
N GLU A 172 -2.90 -8.59 34.69
CA GLU A 172 -1.87 -8.27 33.69
C GLU A 172 -0.47 -8.00 34.27
N LYS A 173 -0.20 -8.41 35.51
CA LYS A 173 1.10 -8.23 36.18
C LYS A 173 2.06 -9.37 35.86
N PHE A 174 1.52 -10.58 35.72
CA PHE A 174 2.26 -11.72 35.23
C PHE A 174 2.04 -11.84 33.72
N VAL A 175 3.13 -11.84 32.98
CA VAL A 175 3.14 -11.87 31.53
C VAL A 175 4.08 -12.96 31.05
N PHE A 176 3.55 -13.88 30.25
CA PHE A 176 4.30 -14.99 29.69
C PHE A 176 4.18 -15.02 28.16
N PRO A 177 5.13 -14.38 27.43
CA PRO A 177 5.14 -14.38 25.98
C PRO A 177 5.38 -15.79 25.43
N THR A 178 4.52 -16.24 24.53
CA THR A 178 4.60 -17.58 23.93
C THR A 178 4.93 -17.56 22.45
N TRP A 179 4.72 -16.42 21.79
CA TRP A 179 4.87 -16.27 20.36
C TRP A 179 5.20 -14.82 20.01
N THR A 180 6.20 -14.59 19.18
CA THR A 180 6.53 -13.28 18.60
C THR A 180 6.54 -13.33 17.09
N ILE A 181 6.16 -12.24 16.45
CA ILE A 181 6.29 -12.03 15.01
C ILE A 181 6.83 -10.63 14.77
N GLU A 182 7.90 -10.53 14.00
CA GLU A 182 8.46 -9.25 13.54
C GLU A 182 8.20 -9.13 12.04
N CYS A 183 7.52 -8.06 11.62
CA CYS A 183 7.13 -7.86 10.24
C CYS A 183 7.78 -6.61 9.64
N LYS A 184 8.36 -6.77 8.45
CA LYS A 184 8.75 -5.65 7.60
C LYS A 184 7.79 -5.60 6.42
N LYS A 185 7.21 -4.43 6.19
CA LYS A 185 6.30 -4.21 5.07
C LYS A 185 7.09 -4.42 3.79
N ARG A 186 6.60 -5.32 2.94
CA ARG A 186 7.23 -5.55 1.64
C ARG A 186 7.17 -4.22 0.91
N MET A 187 8.33 -3.63 0.62
CA MET A 187 8.37 -2.44 -0.22
C MET A 187 7.59 -2.79 -1.47
N ARG A 188 6.62 -1.92 -1.74
CA ARG A 188 5.48 -2.20 -2.59
C ARG A 188 5.99 -2.33 -4.02
N SER A 189 6.46 -3.53 -4.38
CA SER A 189 7.02 -3.79 -5.70
C SER A 189 5.93 -3.44 -6.71
N ARG A 190 6.26 -2.54 -7.61
CA ARG A 190 5.38 -2.00 -8.65
C ARG A 190 4.24 -1.10 -8.18
N SER A 191 4.34 -0.43 -7.03
CA SER A 191 3.24 0.44 -6.59
C SER A 191 3.15 1.78 -7.33
N LYS A 192 1.92 2.32 -7.42
CA LYS A 192 1.65 3.68 -7.92
C LYS A 192 2.39 4.75 -7.10
N ALA A 193 2.53 4.54 -5.80
CA ALA A 193 3.23 5.48 -4.92
C ALA A 193 4.71 5.67 -5.35
N ARG A 194 5.36 4.61 -5.80
CA ARG A 194 6.74 4.67 -6.29
C ARG A 194 6.86 5.47 -7.59
N ILE A 195 5.90 5.34 -8.52
CA ILE A 195 5.82 6.17 -9.73
C ILE A 195 5.70 7.66 -9.36
N LEU A 196 4.78 7.98 -8.44
CA LEU A 196 4.57 9.36 -7.98
C LEU A 196 5.81 9.94 -7.29
N GLU A 197 6.50 9.14 -6.48
CA GLU A 197 7.77 9.51 -5.86
C GLU A 197 8.86 9.76 -6.91
N ASN A 198 9.00 8.88 -7.90
CA ASN A 198 9.97 9.03 -8.98
C ASN A 198 9.70 10.28 -9.82
N ALA A 199 8.43 10.62 -10.10
CA ALA A 199 8.06 11.87 -10.79
C ALA A 199 8.47 13.14 -10.00
N VAL A 200 8.33 13.11 -8.66
CA VAL A 200 8.80 14.19 -7.78
C VAL A 200 10.33 14.27 -7.78
N ASN A 201 11.01 13.13 -7.67
CA ASN A 201 12.47 13.09 -7.63
C ASN A 201 13.11 13.47 -8.98
N PHE A 202 12.46 13.13 -10.09
CA PHE A 202 12.82 13.62 -11.42
C PHE A 202 12.81 15.15 -11.47
N SER A 203 11.73 15.78 -10.98
CA SER A 203 11.63 17.24 -10.92
C SER A 203 12.72 17.86 -10.02
N LYS A 204 13.05 17.21 -8.89
CA LYS A 204 14.17 17.65 -8.04
C LYS A 204 15.52 17.57 -8.77
N ALA A 205 15.78 16.49 -9.50
CA ALA A 205 17.01 16.34 -10.29
C ALA A 205 17.11 17.41 -11.39
N TYR A 206 15.99 17.69 -12.07
CA TYR A 206 15.88 18.77 -13.04
C TYR A 206 16.25 20.13 -12.44
N MET A 207 15.66 20.50 -11.29
CA MET A 207 15.94 21.78 -10.62
C MET A 207 17.40 21.89 -10.14
N LYS A 208 18.06 20.76 -9.86
CA LYS A 208 19.48 20.68 -9.51
C LYS A 208 20.44 20.68 -10.71
N LYS A 209 19.91 20.63 -11.93
CA LYS A 209 20.69 20.47 -13.18
C LYS A 209 21.53 19.19 -13.21
N ASP A 210 21.05 18.14 -12.55
CA ASP A 210 21.75 16.85 -12.42
C ASP A 210 21.33 15.90 -13.56
N SER A 211 22.00 16.01 -14.70
CA SER A 211 21.67 15.22 -15.90
C SER A 211 21.94 13.73 -15.71
N ASP A 212 22.91 13.36 -14.86
CA ASP A 212 23.17 11.98 -14.46
C ASP A 212 22.00 11.40 -13.66
N ALA A 213 21.53 12.10 -12.64
CA ALA A 213 20.36 11.68 -11.87
C ALA A 213 19.10 11.61 -12.75
N ILE A 214 18.91 12.57 -13.67
CA ILE A 214 17.78 12.54 -14.63
C ILE A 214 17.85 11.29 -15.51
N ALA A 215 19.01 11.00 -16.09
CA ALA A 215 19.20 9.85 -16.96
C ALA A 215 18.92 8.52 -16.24
N ASN A 216 19.24 8.43 -14.95
CA ASN A 216 19.00 7.24 -14.12
C ASN A 216 17.51 6.94 -13.85
N PHE A 217 16.58 7.85 -14.18
CA PHE A 217 15.15 7.54 -14.17
C PHE A 217 14.71 6.75 -15.41
N TYR A 218 15.50 6.70 -16.48
CA TYR A 218 15.15 6.01 -17.72
C TYR A 218 15.69 4.58 -17.78
N THR A 219 14.99 3.68 -18.47
CA THR A 219 15.56 2.36 -18.85
C THR A 219 16.74 2.57 -19.80
N GLU A 220 17.62 1.57 -19.93
CA GLU A 220 18.77 1.68 -20.85
C GLU A 220 18.36 1.90 -22.31
N ASP A 221 17.25 1.28 -22.72
CA ASP A 221 16.65 1.30 -24.06
C ASP A 221 15.50 2.31 -24.22
N ALA A 222 15.37 3.26 -23.27
CA ALA A 222 14.28 4.22 -23.24
C ALA A 222 14.24 5.11 -24.47
N LYS A 223 13.07 5.70 -24.76
CA LYS A 223 12.86 6.59 -25.90
C LYS A 223 12.10 7.83 -25.48
N ILE A 224 12.58 8.99 -25.89
CA ILE A 224 11.91 10.27 -25.67
C ILE A 224 11.48 10.91 -26.99
N PHE A 225 10.36 11.63 -26.93
CA PHE A 225 9.68 12.20 -28.09
C PHE A 225 9.56 13.72 -27.92
N PRO A 226 10.68 14.46 -27.87
CA PRO A 226 10.67 15.90 -27.68
C PRO A 226 10.01 16.63 -28.84
N ASN A 227 9.38 17.77 -28.56
CA ASN A 227 8.84 18.64 -29.62
C ASN A 227 9.94 19.08 -30.59
N ASN A 228 9.61 19.10 -31.88
CA ASN A 228 10.46 19.59 -32.97
C ASN A 228 11.81 18.85 -33.11
N ALA A 229 11.88 17.58 -32.69
CA ALA A 229 13.06 16.75 -32.87
C ALA A 229 12.67 15.29 -33.19
N PRO A 230 13.57 14.50 -33.82
CA PRO A 230 13.38 13.06 -33.96
C PRO A 230 13.30 12.35 -32.60
N ILE A 231 12.84 11.10 -32.62
CA ILE A 231 12.88 10.22 -31.44
C ILE A 231 14.34 10.05 -31.01
N ILE A 232 14.62 10.31 -29.74
CA ILE A 232 15.93 10.08 -29.13
C ILE A 232 15.85 8.76 -28.35
N SER A 233 16.77 7.84 -28.62
CA SER A 233 16.76 6.49 -28.04
C SER A 233 18.04 6.22 -27.26
N GLY A 234 17.93 5.57 -26.10
CA GLY A 234 19.04 5.17 -25.26
C GLY A 234 19.38 6.19 -24.17
N ARG A 235 19.72 5.68 -22.97
CA ARG A 235 19.97 6.52 -21.78
C ARG A 235 21.04 7.59 -22.00
N GLU A 236 22.12 7.26 -22.69
CA GLU A 236 23.23 8.20 -22.96
C GLU A 236 22.80 9.39 -23.83
N ASP A 237 21.99 9.19 -24.86
CA ASP A 237 21.51 10.28 -25.71
C ASP A 237 20.40 11.08 -25.03
N ILE A 238 19.59 10.41 -24.19
CA ILE A 238 18.63 11.07 -23.31
C ILE A 238 19.35 11.98 -22.30
N LYS A 239 20.44 11.53 -21.69
CA LYS A 239 21.27 12.35 -20.79
C LYS A 239 21.75 13.62 -21.48
N LYS A 240 22.23 13.53 -22.73
CA LYS A 240 22.63 14.70 -23.53
C LYS A 240 21.46 15.65 -23.77
N ARG A 241 20.25 15.12 -23.99
CA ARG A 241 19.05 15.95 -24.18
C ARG A 241 18.66 16.74 -22.94
N TRP A 242 18.92 16.18 -21.75
CA TRP A 242 18.70 16.83 -20.45
C TRP A 242 19.87 17.72 -20.00
N SER A 243 20.82 18.01 -20.88
CA SER A 243 21.85 19.02 -20.61
C SER A 243 21.26 20.43 -20.58
N PHE A 244 21.79 21.26 -19.69
CA PHE A 244 21.36 22.63 -19.49
C PHE A 244 22.39 23.59 -20.07
N LEU A 245 21.92 24.69 -20.68
CA LEU A 245 22.81 25.73 -21.18
C LEU A 245 23.59 26.35 -20.02
N GLU A 246 24.88 26.61 -20.28
CA GLU A 246 25.76 27.22 -19.29
C GLU A 246 25.23 28.59 -18.85
N GLY A 247 25.30 28.87 -17.55
CA GLY A 247 24.80 30.12 -16.97
C GLY A 247 23.29 30.18 -16.73
N THR A 248 22.52 29.12 -17.04
CA THR A 248 21.12 29.03 -16.62
C THR A 248 20.98 28.94 -15.10
N ARG A 249 19.99 29.64 -14.53
CA ARG A 249 19.72 29.68 -13.09
C ARG A 249 18.21 29.66 -12.79
N ASP A 250 17.87 29.51 -11.52
CA ASP A 250 16.49 29.56 -11.01
C ASP A 250 15.54 28.60 -11.74
N LEU A 251 15.99 27.35 -11.92
CA LEU A 251 15.18 26.31 -12.58
C LEU A 251 14.05 25.88 -11.65
N TYR A 252 12.84 25.88 -12.19
CA TYR A 252 11.67 25.29 -11.58
C TYR A 252 11.09 24.24 -12.50
N HIS A 253 10.66 23.11 -11.93
CA HIS A 253 9.96 22.06 -12.65
C HIS A 253 9.02 21.34 -11.70
N LYS A 254 7.82 21.04 -12.20
CA LYS A 254 6.82 20.27 -11.49
C LYS A 254 6.00 19.45 -12.46
N ILE A 255 5.78 18.20 -12.08
CA ILE A 255 4.90 17.25 -12.75
C ILE A 255 3.65 17.08 -11.87
N THR A 256 2.47 17.11 -12.48
CA THR A 256 1.18 16.85 -11.83
C THR A 256 0.50 15.69 -12.55
N PRO A 257 0.68 14.45 -12.09
CA PRO A 257 0.01 13.28 -12.65
C PRO A 257 -1.50 13.39 -12.46
N LEU A 258 -2.26 13.18 -13.54
CA LEU A 258 -3.73 13.13 -13.49
C LEU A 258 -4.22 11.69 -13.36
N GLU A 259 -3.52 10.76 -13.99
CA GLU A 259 -3.80 9.32 -13.92
C GLU A 259 -2.50 8.53 -13.89
N VAL A 260 -2.51 7.42 -13.16
CA VAL A 260 -1.45 6.41 -13.20
C VAL A 260 -2.15 5.06 -13.16
N LEU A 261 -1.86 4.19 -14.13
CA LEU A 261 -2.36 2.83 -14.18
C LEU A 261 -1.19 1.85 -14.36
N ILE A 262 -1.18 0.79 -13.56
CA ILE A 262 -0.18 -0.27 -13.61
C ILE A 262 -0.79 -1.48 -14.33
N ILE A 263 -0.03 -2.01 -15.29
CA ILE A 263 -0.38 -3.15 -16.14
C ILE A 263 0.84 -4.09 -16.12
N GLU A 264 0.81 -5.06 -15.20
CA GLU A 264 1.88 -6.04 -15.00
C GLU A 264 3.27 -5.42 -14.73
N ASN A 265 4.19 -5.54 -15.69
CA ASN A 265 5.55 -4.99 -15.65
C ASN A 265 5.63 -3.58 -16.24
N TYR A 266 4.52 -3.04 -16.72
CA TYR A 266 4.42 -1.70 -17.26
C TYR A 266 3.47 -0.86 -16.43
N ALA A 267 3.60 0.45 -16.56
CA ALA A 267 2.58 1.38 -16.14
C ALA A 267 2.53 2.51 -17.16
N TYR A 268 1.42 3.24 -17.21
CA TYR A 268 1.43 4.56 -17.83
C TYR A 268 0.99 5.60 -16.81
N ASP A 269 1.49 6.80 -16.98
CA ASP A 269 0.89 8.00 -16.41
C ASP A 269 0.80 9.11 -17.45
N TYR A 270 -0.20 9.96 -17.27
CA TYR A 270 -0.33 11.19 -18.03
C TYR A 270 -0.73 12.32 -17.10
N GLY A 271 -0.37 13.53 -17.49
CA GLY A 271 -0.67 14.69 -16.67
C GLY A 271 -0.17 15.99 -17.25
N LEU A 272 0.03 16.95 -16.36
CA LEU A 272 0.50 18.28 -16.68
C LEU A 272 1.93 18.48 -16.17
N TYR A 273 2.70 19.28 -16.89
CA TYR A 273 3.99 19.76 -16.41
C TYR A 273 4.04 21.28 -16.48
N GLU A 274 4.80 21.88 -15.57
CA GLU A 274 5.06 23.31 -15.53
C GLU A 274 6.50 23.57 -15.07
N GLY A 275 7.08 24.68 -15.52
CA GLY A 275 8.43 25.06 -15.15
C GLY A 275 8.83 26.46 -15.60
N SER A 276 9.98 26.89 -15.11
CA SER A 276 10.62 28.14 -15.50
C SER A 276 12.13 28.01 -15.53
N ILE A 277 12.77 28.83 -16.35
CA ILE A 277 14.23 28.93 -16.43
C ILE A 277 14.63 30.38 -16.62
N THR A 278 15.67 30.81 -15.90
CA THR A 278 16.30 32.12 -16.09
C THR A 278 17.58 31.94 -16.91
N SER A 279 17.67 32.62 -18.04
CA SER A 279 18.86 32.59 -18.90
C SER A 279 20.04 33.32 -18.25
N LYS A 280 21.23 33.18 -18.85
CA LYS A 280 22.44 33.92 -18.44
C LYS A 280 22.22 35.44 -18.48
N GLU A 281 21.43 35.94 -19.42
CA GLU A 281 21.06 37.37 -19.54
C GLU A 281 19.95 37.81 -18.57
N GLY A 282 19.49 36.92 -17.67
CA GLY A 282 18.45 37.23 -16.69
C GLY A 282 17.02 37.17 -17.24
N LYS A 283 16.83 36.72 -18.49
CA LYS A 283 15.49 36.58 -19.07
C LYS A 283 14.80 35.33 -18.50
N VAL A 284 13.66 35.52 -17.87
CA VAL A 284 12.82 34.43 -17.35
C VAL A 284 11.93 33.89 -18.47
N SER A 285 11.96 32.59 -18.68
CA SER A 285 11.07 31.87 -19.60
C SER A 285 10.25 30.85 -18.83
N GLN A 286 8.92 30.96 -18.92
CA GLN A 286 7.99 29.99 -18.35
C GLN A 286 7.53 29.00 -19.42
N PHE A 287 7.23 27.77 -19.01
CA PHE A 287 6.68 26.75 -19.87
C PHE A 287 5.69 25.87 -19.12
N LYS A 288 4.66 25.42 -19.82
CA LYS A 288 3.69 24.45 -19.33
C LYS A 288 3.24 23.54 -20.47
N GLY A 289 2.73 22.37 -20.14
CA GLY A 289 2.23 21.43 -21.13
C GLY A 289 1.62 20.19 -20.51
N LYS A 290 1.46 19.17 -21.36
CA LYS A 290 0.98 17.83 -20.98
C LYS A 290 1.96 16.77 -21.43
N TYR A 291 1.93 15.63 -20.78
CA TYR A 291 2.81 14.51 -21.05
C TYR A 291 2.08 13.17 -20.97
N VAL A 292 2.69 12.15 -21.58
CA VAL A 292 2.41 10.73 -21.34
C VAL A 292 3.76 10.05 -21.12
N ILE A 293 3.86 9.27 -20.06
CA ILE A 293 5.02 8.43 -19.78
C ILE A 293 4.55 6.98 -19.65
N VAL A 294 5.31 6.07 -20.28
CA VAL A 294 5.22 4.64 -20.03
C VAL A 294 6.39 4.25 -19.15
N TRP A 295 6.09 3.64 -18.01
CA TRP A 295 7.05 3.07 -17.09
C TRP A 295 7.22 1.59 -17.36
N ARG A 296 8.43 1.08 -17.13
CA ARG A 296 8.74 -0.35 -17.08
C ARG A 296 9.39 -0.65 -15.74
N TRP A 297 8.98 -1.75 -15.12
CA TRP A 297 9.56 -2.22 -13.87
C TRP A 297 10.84 -2.99 -14.15
N GLU A 298 11.97 -2.48 -13.68
CA GLU A 298 13.31 -3.07 -13.85
C GLU A 298 14.12 -2.84 -12.57
N ASP A 299 14.96 -3.81 -12.20
CA ASP A 299 15.88 -3.70 -11.07
C ASP A 299 15.21 -3.17 -9.78
N GLU A 300 14.02 -3.71 -9.50
CA GLU A 300 13.20 -3.36 -8.33
C GLU A 300 12.72 -1.89 -8.28
N ASP A 301 12.69 -1.19 -9.41
CA ASP A 301 12.18 0.17 -9.53
C ASP A 301 11.36 0.41 -10.81
N TRP A 302 10.54 1.47 -10.80
CA TRP A 302 9.90 1.98 -12.00
C TRP A 302 10.83 2.93 -12.75
N LYS A 303 11.17 2.56 -13.97
CA LYS A 303 11.96 3.37 -14.89
C LYS A 303 11.11 3.85 -16.06
N ILE A 304 11.39 5.05 -16.54
CA ILE A 304 10.76 5.63 -17.72
C ILE A 304 11.24 4.88 -18.95
N TYR A 305 10.31 4.24 -19.67
CA TYR A 305 10.57 3.53 -20.91
C TYR A 305 10.24 4.39 -22.14
N LEU A 306 9.07 5.04 -22.15
CA LEU A 306 8.68 6.00 -23.18
C LEU A 306 8.25 7.31 -22.52
N ASP A 307 8.68 8.45 -23.07
CA ASP A 307 8.33 9.76 -22.54
C ASP A 307 8.07 10.76 -23.67
N ILE A 308 6.82 11.23 -23.75
CA ILE A 308 6.38 12.20 -24.74
C ILE A 308 5.68 13.37 -24.06
N TRP A 309 6.02 14.59 -24.47
CA TRP A 309 5.40 15.80 -23.94
C TRP A 309 5.21 16.87 -25.01
N ASN A 310 4.13 17.64 -24.89
CA ASN A 310 3.88 18.79 -25.74
C ASN A 310 3.44 20.04 -24.96
N ARG A 311 3.83 21.20 -25.47
CA ARG A 311 3.47 22.49 -24.88
C ARG A 311 1.98 22.77 -25.06
N ILE A 312 1.39 23.39 -24.05
CA ILE A 312 0.05 23.97 -24.13
C ILE A 312 0.25 25.49 -24.16
N LYS A 313 -0.44 26.16 -25.09
CA LYS A 313 -0.46 27.63 -25.17
C LYS A 313 -1.28 28.20 -24.02
#